data_AF-A0A2U1VI52-F1
#
_entry.id   AF-A0A2U1VI52-F1
#
_cell.length_a   1.000
_cell.length_b   1.000
_cell.length_c   1.000
_cell.angle_alpha   90.00
_cell.angle_beta   90.00
_cell.angle_gamma   90.00
#
_symmetry.space_group_name_H-M   'P 1'
#
loop_
_entity.id
_entity.type
_entity.pdbx_description
1 polymer ?
#
loop_
_entity_poly.entity_id
_entity_poly.type
_entity_poly.pdbx_seq_one_letter_code
_entity_poly.pdbx_strand_id
1 'polypeptide(L)'
;MTGGGRGQQPSGEQAGGTVAPGPVARLPGLENRLFDIPEDKFIEVVRLLERVRDHPDVRQTFAAIRPRLVQVRPGRRPTLKRVLCMPFEDVLESFSGLDVPLGRIERRVIDPVWRIVSEFADRHQIDQLDRQVQEIAPGNLNALRNIGRRLWPMAAQVIRAAADGDGSRQLMGRMLHGDEDLRRQVLDIAAFLEIGPTVEALKDDLSPKPLSRLEDTHVAVIEQAAQAAARQAPSSVYYLLLVVASRLATPADLLTVLNDIDLGKARREQPVIFAQLSGLVVTNLEERTARLDGDPGSAGAVASPEDAIAIAERLVASVDTTTAVMDVLAEPIYRERLAAVKAAVRTMVTGNVLDTASAGILTAIAAPADGPDDGGRPVPVDEDVQSAAEDHARALRRCEGLADALGLHQPLNDTLMSMEKGLLLRANALLARYPRLAGNADDAETAEINLFYALRLLELVAGPAKADQLRAAIMDATGEFAEEGE
;
A
#
# COMPACT_ATOMS: atom_id res chain seq x y z
N MET A 1 21.74 -101.83 16.16
CA MET A 1 20.98 -102.25 17.35
C MET A 1 20.08 -101.09 17.74
N THR A 2 18.85 -101.07 17.22
CA THR A 2 17.59 -101.30 17.98
C THR A 2 17.39 -100.20 19.01
N GLY A 3 16.63 -99.14 18.71
CA GLY A 3 15.16 -99.10 18.71
C GLY A 3 14.75 -98.18 19.87
N GLY A 4 13.66 -97.41 19.92
CA GLY A 4 12.49 -97.17 19.11
C GLY A 4 11.52 -96.35 19.99
N GLY A 5 10.51 -95.71 19.38
CA GLY A 5 9.34 -95.14 20.09
C GLY A 5 9.35 -93.60 20.17
N ARG A 6 8.64 -92.89 19.28
CA ARG A 6 7.19 -92.58 19.23
C ARG A 6 6.79 -91.39 20.13
N GLY A 7 6.22 -90.36 19.49
CA GLY A 7 5.41 -89.32 20.14
C GLY A 7 5.26 -88.09 19.25
N GLN A 8 4.07 -87.89 18.68
CA GLN A 8 3.70 -86.92 17.65
C GLN A 8 3.48 -85.47 18.15
N GLN A 9 3.71 -84.54 17.19
CA GLN A 9 3.01 -83.24 16.92
C GLN A 9 3.09 -82.04 17.89
N PRO A 10 2.84 -80.80 17.40
CA PRO A 10 3.18 -80.23 16.10
C PRO A 10 3.81 -78.81 16.18
N SER A 11 4.20 -78.35 15.00
CA SER A 11 4.82 -77.09 14.61
C SER A 11 4.31 -75.80 15.26
N GLY A 12 5.23 -74.91 15.60
CA GLY A 12 4.97 -73.55 16.08
C GLY A 12 6.26 -72.77 16.26
N GLU A 13 6.87 -72.38 15.15
CA GLU A 13 8.08 -71.57 15.07
C GLU A 13 7.73 -70.10 15.37
N GLN A 14 8.20 -69.56 16.49
CA GLN A 14 8.22 -68.11 16.76
C GLN A 14 9.62 -67.71 17.21
N ALA A 15 10.38 -67.22 16.23
CA ALA A 15 11.64 -66.51 16.43
C ALA A 15 11.35 -65.08 16.91
N GLY A 16 12.11 -64.66 17.92
CA GLY A 16 12.08 -63.30 18.47
C GLY A 16 12.50 -62.24 17.44
N GLY A 17 11.67 -61.22 17.32
CA GLY A 17 11.92 -60.02 16.51
C GLY A 17 12.16 -58.81 17.41
N THR A 18 13.36 -58.25 17.26
CA THR A 18 13.85 -56.97 17.76
C THR A 18 12.85 -55.83 17.52
N VAL A 19 12.38 -55.16 18.57
CA VAL A 19 11.49 -53.98 18.46
C VAL A 19 12.35 -52.74 18.18
N ALA A 20 12.25 -52.24 16.95
CA ALA A 20 12.78 -50.95 16.52
C ALA A 20 12.09 -49.78 17.26
N PRO A 21 12.76 -48.63 17.44
CA PRO A 21 12.17 -47.45 18.07
C PRO A 21 11.02 -46.91 17.20
N GLY A 22 9.84 -46.80 17.81
CA GLY A 22 8.62 -46.36 17.12
C GLY A 22 8.68 -44.91 16.61
N PRO A 23 7.88 -44.57 15.58
CA PRO A 23 7.93 -43.27 14.92
C PRO A 23 7.44 -42.15 15.83
N VAL A 24 8.20 -41.04 15.82
CA VAL A 24 7.82 -39.74 16.40
C VAL A 24 6.46 -39.33 15.84
N ALA A 25 5.48 -39.13 16.71
CA ALA A 25 4.12 -38.76 16.36
C ALA A 25 4.08 -37.37 15.71
N ARG A 26 4.04 -37.35 14.37
CA ARG A 26 3.61 -36.18 13.57
C ARG A 26 2.17 -35.85 13.98
N LEU A 27 1.77 -34.58 13.97
CA LEU A 27 0.37 -34.14 14.16
C LEU A 27 -0.34 -34.04 12.79
N PRO A 28 -0.94 -35.10 12.22
CA PRO A 28 -1.48 -35.07 10.87
C PRO A 28 -2.95 -34.63 10.96
N GLY A 29 -3.33 -33.60 10.21
CA GLY A 29 -4.73 -33.18 10.08
C GLY A 29 -5.22 -32.07 11.01
N LEU A 30 -4.32 -31.43 11.79
CA LEU A 30 -4.65 -30.18 12.48
C LEU A 30 -4.88 -29.05 11.47
N GLU A 31 -4.10 -29.02 10.39
CA GLU A 31 -4.11 -27.97 9.36
C GLU A 31 -5.49 -27.82 8.70
N ASN A 32 -6.11 -28.91 8.25
CA ASN A 32 -7.44 -28.87 7.62
C ASN A 32 -8.52 -28.45 8.63
N ARG A 33 -8.46 -28.95 9.87
CA ARG A 33 -9.41 -28.57 10.92
C ARG A 33 -9.28 -27.09 11.31
N LEU A 34 -8.07 -26.52 11.20
CA LEU A 34 -7.81 -25.10 11.45
C LEU A 34 -8.40 -24.18 10.39
N PHE A 35 -8.85 -24.68 9.23
CA PHE A 35 -9.60 -23.89 8.23
C PHE A 35 -11.11 -23.90 8.47
N ASP A 36 -11.63 -24.88 9.20
CA ASP A 36 -13.08 -25.07 9.38
C ASP A 36 -13.62 -24.60 10.74
N ILE A 37 -12.73 -24.31 11.71
CA ILE A 37 -13.15 -23.82 13.04
C ILE A 37 -13.63 -22.36 13.00
N PRO A 38 -14.57 -21.94 13.88
CA PRO A 38 -14.96 -20.54 14.06
C PRO A 38 -13.78 -19.63 14.42
N GLU A 39 -13.87 -18.35 14.04
CA GLU A 39 -12.79 -17.36 14.17
C GLU A 39 -12.24 -17.24 15.60
N ASP A 40 -13.12 -17.19 16.61
CA ASP A 40 -12.73 -17.06 18.02
C ASP A 40 -11.87 -18.24 18.49
N LYS A 41 -12.23 -19.45 18.04
CA LYS A 41 -11.51 -20.70 18.35
C LYS A 41 -10.21 -20.78 17.58
N PHE A 42 -10.18 -20.27 16.35
CA PHE A 42 -8.95 -20.13 15.57
C PHE A 42 -7.95 -19.21 16.28
N ILE A 43 -8.40 -18.04 16.77
CA ILE A 43 -7.56 -17.11 17.54
C ILE A 43 -7.01 -17.80 18.80
N GLU A 44 -7.83 -18.57 19.52
CA GLU A 44 -7.41 -19.30 20.72
C GLU A 44 -6.33 -20.36 20.43
N VAL A 45 -6.50 -21.15 19.36
CA VAL A 45 -5.52 -22.17 18.96
C VAL A 45 -4.24 -21.54 18.44
N VAL A 46 -4.32 -20.46 17.66
CA VAL A 46 -3.13 -19.70 17.22
C VAL A 46 -2.35 -19.16 18.42
N ARG A 47 -3.03 -18.63 19.45
CA ARG A 47 -2.38 -18.17 20.70
C ARG A 47 -1.66 -19.28 21.46
N LEU A 48 -2.17 -20.51 21.39
CA LEU A 48 -1.53 -21.69 22.00
C LEU A 48 -0.32 -22.15 21.18
N LEU A 49 -0.46 -22.22 19.86
CA LEU A 49 0.64 -22.56 18.94
C LEU A 49 1.79 -21.55 19.03
N GLU A 50 1.50 -20.26 19.23
CA GLU A 50 2.54 -19.24 19.45
C GLU A 50 3.39 -19.49 20.72
N ARG A 51 2.90 -20.23 21.73
CA ARG A 51 3.69 -20.57 22.94
C ARG A 51 4.78 -21.61 22.67
N VAL A 52 4.67 -22.37 21.58
CA VAL A 52 5.55 -23.51 21.25
C VAL A 52 6.22 -23.30 19.89
N ARG A 53 6.38 -22.03 19.48
CA ARG A 53 6.79 -21.61 18.12
C ARG A 53 8.14 -22.15 17.66
N ASP A 54 9.01 -22.53 18.60
CA ASP A 54 10.33 -23.08 18.27
C ASP A 54 10.31 -24.54 17.81
N HIS A 55 9.15 -25.21 17.90
CA HIS A 55 8.99 -26.56 17.40
C HIS A 55 8.87 -26.58 15.85
N PRO A 56 9.62 -27.43 15.13
CA PRO A 56 9.61 -27.47 13.66
C PRO A 56 8.22 -27.71 13.08
N ASP A 57 7.43 -28.60 13.69
CA ASP A 57 6.06 -28.90 13.25
C ASP A 57 5.12 -27.69 13.36
N VAL A 58 5.31 -26.85 14.39
CA VAL A 58 4.51 -25.63 14.58
C VAL A 58 4.84 -24.61 13.49
N ARG A 59 6.09 -24.52 13.05
CA ARG A 59 6.50 -23.65 11.93
C ARG A 59 5.84 -24.08 10.61
N GLN A 60 5.75 -25.39 10.37
CA GLN A 60 5.07 -25.96 9.21
C GLN A 60 3.57 -25.67 9.24
N THR A 61 2.92 -25.86 10.39
CA THR A 61 1.51 -25.48 10.58
C THR A 61 1.27 -23.98 10.35
N PHE A 62 2.16 -23.10 10.83
CA PHE A 62 2.08 -21.65 10.57
C PHE A 62 2.23 -21.30 9.08
N ALA A 63 3.02 -22.06 8.32
CA ALA A 63 3.12 -21.89 6.88
C ALA A 63 1.83 -22.31 6.17
N ALA A 64 1.21 -23.42 6.59
CA ALA A 64 -0.04 -23.94 6.03
C ALA A 64 -1.25 -23.02 6.31
N ILE A 65 -1.40 -22.50 7.54
CA ILE A 65 -2.52 -21.63 7.92
C ILE A 65 -2.32 -20.15 7.58
N ARG A 66 -1.21 -19.80 6.90
CA ARG A 66 -0.86 -18.41 6.54
C ARG A 66 -1.98 -17.67 5.79
N PRO A 67 -2.72 -18.26 4.84
CA PRO A 67 -3.84 -17.59 4.17
C PRO A 67 -4.94 -17.15 5.14
N ARG A 68 -5.30 -18.02 6.11
CA ARG A 68 -6.33 -17.72 7.11
C ARG A 68 -5.86 -16.72 8.17
N LEU A 69 -4.58 -16.76 8.54
CA LEU A 69 -3.96 -15.76 9.42
C LEU A 69 -3.97 -14.34 8.82
N VAL A 70 -3.92 -14.23 7.49
CA VAL A 70 -4.04 -12.93 6.79
C VAL A 70 -5.45 -12.37 6.86
N GLN A 71 -6.47 -13.24 6.84
CA GLN A 71 -7.89 -12.89 6.91
C GLN A 71 -8.31 -12.52 8.34
N VAL A 72 -8.09 -13.41 9.30
CA VAL A 72 -8.52 -13.25 10.71
C VAL A 72 -7.64 -12.27 11.50
N ARG A 73 -6.39 -12.09 11.07
CA ARG A 73 -5.38 -11.24 11.74
C ARG A 73 -5.41 -11.36 13.28
N PRO A 74 -5.29 -12.59 13.82
CA PRO A 74 -5.27 -12.77 15.27
C PRO A 74 -4.17 -11.89 15.89
N GLY A 75 -4.48 -11.25 17.02
CA GLY A 75 -3.51 -10.45 17.78
C GLY A 75 -2.30 -11.30 18.14
N ARG A 76 -1.21 -11.16 17.38
CA ARG A 76 0.01 -11.95 17.54
C ARG A 76 0.66 -11.61 18.88
N ARG A 77 1.23 -12.60 19.56
CA ARG A 77 1.99 -12.36 20.79
C ARG A 77 3.10 -11.33 20.56
N PRO A 78 3.23 -10.35 21.47
CA PRO A 78 4.36 -9.45 21.43
C PRO A 78 5.64 -10.25 21.70
N THR A 79 6.73 -9.87 21.03
CA THR A 79 8.06 -10.43 21.27
C THR A 79 9.02 -9.29 21.56
N LEU A 80 10.08 -9.53 22.32
CA LEU A 80 11.04 -8.46 22.64
C LEU A 80 11.66 -7.87 21.37
N LYS A 81 11.90 -8.70 20.35
CA LYS A 81 12.31 -8.26 19.02
C LYS A 81 11.32 -7.29 18.36
N ARG A 82 10.01 -7.47 18.55
CA ARG A 82 9.00 -6.51 18.04
C ARG A 82 9.02 -5.21 18.80
N VAL A 83 9.15 -5.27 20.13
CA VAL A 83 9.31 -4.06 20.96
C VAL A 83 10.54 -3.28 20.51
N LEU A 84 11.65 -3.97 20.20
CA LEU A 84 12.84 -3.33 19.63
C LEU A 84 12.54 -2.60 18.32
N CYS A 85 11.71 -3.17 17.45
CA CYS A 85 11.41 -2.60 16.14
C CYS A 85 10.49 -1.37 16.19
N MET A 86 9.73 -1.16 17.27
CA MET A 86 8.70 -0.13 17.33
C MET A 86 9.21 1.23 16.83
N PRO A 87 10.31 1.82 17.33
CA PRO A 87 10.75 3.16 16.91
C PRO A 87 11.02 3.33 15.40
N PHE A 88 11.47 2.29 14.71
CA PHE A 88 11.82 2.37 13.29
C PHE A 88 10.90 1.57 12.37
N GLU A 89 9.80 1.02 12.90
CA GLU A 89 8.92 0.12 12.12
C GLU A 89 8.31 0.80 10.89
N ASP A 90 8.10 2.12 10.97
CA ASP A 90 7.46 2.90 9.92
C ASP A 90 8.36 3.15 8.70
N VAL A 91 9.68 3.02 8.87
CA VAL A 91 10.70 3.15 7.81
C VAL A 91 11.24 1.79 7.33
N LEU A 92 10.60 0.69 7.76
CA LEU A 92 10.97 -0.67 7.35
C LEU A 92 10.42 -1.03 5.98
N GLU A 93 11.32 -1.39 5.07
CA GLU A 93 11.00 -1.75 3.69
C GLU A 93 11.52 -3.12 3.28
N SER A 94 10.87 -3.70 2.27
CA SER A 94 11.33 -4.90 1.59
C SER A 94 11.97 -4.47 0.28
N PHE A 95 13.30 -4.36 0.24
CA PHE A 95 14.04 -3.99 -0.95
C PHE A 95 14.53 -5.24 -1.70
N SER A 96 14.58 -5.16 -3.03
CA SER A 96 15.11 -6.22 -3.91
C SER A 96 16.14 -5.69 -4.92
N GLY A 97 16.55 -4.42 -4.80
CA GLY A 97 17.54 -3.77 -5.65
C GLY A 97 18.94 -3.70 -5.05
N LEU A 98 19.88 -3.09 -5.79
CA LEU A 98 21.31 -3.07 -5.48
C LEU A 98 21.72 -1.99 -4.44
N ASP A 99 20.97 -0.90 -4.30
CA ASP A 99 21.28 0.20 -3.35
C ASP A 99 20.04 0.60 -2.52
N VAL A 100 20.23 0.79 -1.20
CA VAL A 100 19.16 1.25 -0.28
C VAL A 100 19.28 2.76 -0.08
N PRO A 101 18.24 3.56 -0.41
CA PRO A 101 18.26 4.99 -0.18
C PRO A 101 18.56 5.36 1.29
N LEU A 102 19.21 6.51 1.50
CA LEU A 102 19.46 7.04 2.84
C LEU A 102 18.13 7.22 3.60
N GLY A 103 18.08 6.78 4.86
CA GLY A 103 16.88 6.88 5.70
C GLY A 103 15.86 5.75 5.53
N ARG A 104 16.10 4.77 4.63
CA ARG A 104 15.29 3.55 4.53
C ARG A 104 16.01 2.38 5.17
N ILE A 105 15.25 1.54 5.87
CA ILE A 105 15.77 0.38 6.59
C ILE A 105 15.19 -0.89 5.99
N GLU A 106 16.03 -1.77 5.50
CA GLU A 106 15.58 -3.05 4.98
C GLU A 106 15.18 -4.01 6.10
N ARG A 107 14.09 -4.75 5.90
CA ARG A 107 13.66 -5.79 6.85
C ARG A 107 14.72 -6.88 7.10
N ARG A 108 15.66 -7.11 6.16
CA ARG A 108 16.75 -8.07 6.34
C ARG A 108 17.72 -7.67 7.46
N VAL A 109 17.79 -6.38 7.82
CA VAL A 109 18.70 -5.90 8.88
C VAL A 109 18.21 -6.23 10.29
N ILE A 110 16.92 -6.56 10.46
CA ILE A 110 16.33 -6.77 11.79
C ILE A 110 16.96 -7.99 12.50
N ASP A 111 17.25 -9.07 11.77
CA ASP A 111 17.90 -10.25 12.34
C ASP A 111 19.35 -9.98 12.77
N PRO A 112 20.21 -9.37 11.94
CA PRO A 112 21.53 -8.90 12.36
C PRO A 112 21.50 -7.98 13.59
N VAL A 113 20.63 -6.96 13.61
CA VAL A 113 20.51 -6.05 14.76
C VAL A 113 20.12 -6.80 16.02
N TRP A 114 19.11 -7.67 15.94
CA TRP A 114 18.69 -8.46 17.09
C TRP A 114 19.81 -9.37 17.61
N ARG A 115 20.61 -9.95 16.71
CA ARG A 115 21.77 -10.77 17.08
C ARG A 115 22.84 -9.96 17.79
N ILE A 116 23.18 -8.78 17.29
CA ILE A 116 24.14 -7.86 17.92
C ILE A 116 23.67 -7.53 19.34
N VAL A 117 22.41 -7.09 19.49
CA VAL A 117 21.85 -6.76 20.81
C VAL A 117 21.88 -7.98 21.74
N SER A 118 21.49 -9.16 21.26
CA SER A 118 21.45 -10.38 22.09
C SER A 118 22.83 -10.89 22.51
N GLU A 119 23.86 -10.69 21.68
CA GLU A 119 25.23 -11.15 21.94
C GLU A 119 25.97 -10.22 22.89
N PHE A 120 25.79 -8.90 22.73
CA PHE A 120 26.58 -7.89 23.43
C PHE A 120 25.87 -7.25 24.62
N ALA A 121 24.54 -7.37 24.76
CA ALA A 121 23.82 -6.89 25.92
C ALA A 121 23.94 -7.86 27.12
N ASP A 122 23.63 -7.36 28.32
CA ASP A 122 23.49 -8.21 29.50
C ASP A 122 22.34 -9.22 29.30
N ARG A 123 22.69 -10.49 29.20
CA ARG A 123 21.76 -11.60 29.01
C ARG A 123 20.70 -11.67 30.10
N HIS A 124 21.04 -11.39 31.35
CA HIS A 124 20.05 -11.39 32.44
C HIS A 124 19.00 -10.29 32.24
N GLN A 125 19.43 -9.11 31.80
CA GLN A 125 18.53 -8.00 31.50
C GLN A 125 17.62 -8.31 30.31
N ILE A 126 18.15 -8.90 29.23
CA ILE A 126 17.37 -9.33 28.07
C ILE A 126 16.34 -10.39 28.47
N ASP A 127 16.75 -11.43 29.20
CA ASP A 127 15.85 -12.51 29.65
C ASP A 127 14.77 -12.01 30.62
N GLN A 128 15.06 -10.98 31.42
CA GLN A 128 14.06 -10.33 32.26
C GLN A 128 13.03 -9.55 31.42
N LEU A 129 13.48 -8.76 30.44
CA LEU A 129 12.59 -8.00 29.57
C LEU A 129 11.74 -8.92 28.70
N ASP A 130 12.29 -10.02 28.20
CA ASP A 130 11.53 -10.97 27.38
C ASP A 130 10.42 -11.62 28.18
N ARG A 131 10.69 -12.06 29.43
CA ARG A 131 9.64 -12.57 30.33
C ARG A 131 8.53 -11.54 30.56
N GLN A 132 8.88 -10.27 30.79
CA GLN A 132 7.89 -9.20 30.93
C GLN A 132 7.03 -9.04 29.66
N VAL A 133 7.62 -9.16 28.47
CA VAL A 133 6.85 -9.13 27.21
C VAL A 133 5.90 -10.32 27.10
N GLN A 134 6.32 -11.52 27.49
CA GLN A 134 5.48 -12.73 27.41
C GLN A 134 4.26 -12.69 28.35
N GLU A 135 4.33 -11.91 29.42
CA GLU A 135 3.25 -11.71 30.40
C GLU A 135 2.24 -10.65 29.96
N ILE A 136 2.55 -9.83 28.95
CA ILE A 136 1.67 -8.75 28.49
C ILE A 136 0.50 -9.30 27.66
N ALA A 137 -0.71 -8.83 27.99
CA ALA A 137 -1.90 -9.11 27.21
C ALA A 137 -1.77 -8.55 25.77
N PRO A 138 -2.19 -9.31 24.74
CA PRO A 138 -2.19 -8.82 23.36
C PRO A 138 -2.94 -7.49 23.23
N GLY A 139 -2.37 -6.53 22.50
CA GLY A 139 -2.96 -5.21 22.26
C GLY A 139 -2.65 -4.15 23.32
N ASN A 140 -1.99 -4.48 24.44
CA ASN A 140 -1.56 -3.49 25.43
C ASN A 140 -0.27 -2.77 24.99
N LEU A 141 -0.40 -1.83 24.04
CA LEU A 141 0.70 -1.05 23.48
C LEU A 141 1.44 -0.23 24.55
N ASN A 142 0.72 0.30 25.54
CA ASN A 142 1.33 1.08 26.63
C ASN A 142 2.28 0.23 27.48
N ALA A 143 1.92 -1.02 27.78
CA ALA A 143 2.83 -1.94 28.49
C ALA A 143 4.08 -2.26 27.66
N LEU A 144 3.92 -2.47 26.35
CA LEU A 144 5.05 -2.71 25.45
C LEU A 144 5.98 -1.50 25.36
N ARG A 145 5.43 -0.28 25.30
CA ARG A 145 6.20 0.98 25.33
C ARG A 145 6.96 1.17 26.64
N ASN A 146 6.39 0.76 27.77
CA ASN A 146 7.11 0.80 29.05
C ASN A 146 8.33 -0.11 29.07
N ILE A 147 8.24 -1.29 28.46
CA ILE A 147 9.41 -2.16 28.24
C ILE A 147 10.37 -1.50 27.25
N GLY A 148 9.85 -0.94 26.16
CA GLY A 148 10.60 -0.21 25.15
C GLY A 148 11.48 0.90 25.72
N ARG A 149 10.95 1.72 26.64
CA ARG A 149 11.70 2.79 27.33
C ARG A 149 13.00 2.32 27.99
N ARG A 150 13.08 1.04 28.39
CA ARG A 150 14.29 0.42 28.93
C ARG A 150 15.13 -0.26 27.85
N LEU A 151 14.46 -0.93 26.91
CA LEU A 151 15.09 -1.71 25.84
C LEU A 151 15.82 -0.83 24.83
N TRP A 152 15.17 0.23 24.32
CA TRP A 152 15.70 1.03 23.21
C TRP A 152 17.01 1.76 23.53
N PRO A 153 17.14 2.53 24.62
CA PRO A 153 18.41 3.20 24.92
C PRO A 153 19.54 2.20 25.20
N MET A 154 19.24 1.06 25.85
CA MET A 154 20.21 -0.01 26.06
C MET A 154 20.68 -0.60 24.72
N ALA A 155 19.75 -0.94 23.82
CA ALA A 155 20.07 -1.51 22.52
C ALA A 155 20.87 -0.53 21.65
N ALA A 156 20.52 0.76 21.65
CA ALA A 156 21.28 1.80 20.96
C ALA A 156 22.74 1.86 21.44
N GLN A 157 22.94 1.88 22.76
CA GLN A 157 24.27 1.92 23.37
C GLN A 157 25.10 0.68 23.00
N VAL A 158 24.48 -0.50 23.05
CA VAL A 158 25.12 -1.77 22.67
C VAL A 158 25.56 -1.74 21.20
N ILE A 159 24.71 -1.27 20.30
CA ILE A 159 25.03 -1.19 18.87
C ILE A 159 26.19 -0.22 18.62
N ARG A 160 26.17 0.97 19.25
CA ARG A 160 27.27 1.95 19.08
C ARG A 160 28.58 1.44 19.65
N ALA A 161 28.55 0.86 20.85
CA ALA A 161 29.74 0.26 21.46
C ALA A 161 30.32 -0.89 20.59
N ALA A 162 29.45 -1.68 19.95
CA ALA A 162 29.88 -2.73 19.03
C ALA A 162 30.53 -2.18 17.75
N ALA A 163 30.08 -1.01 17.27
CA ALA A 163 30.66 -0.33 16.11
C ALA A 163 32.00 0.36 16.41
N ASP A 164 32.19 0.85 17.64
CA ASP A 164 33.37 1.63 18.04
C ASP A 164 34.54 0.79 18.56
N GLY A 165 34.27 -0.34 19.25
CA GLY A 165 35.32 -1.17 19.85
C GLY A 165 36.03 -2.09 18.85
N ASP A 166 37.36 -2.09 18.79
CA ASP A 166 38.13 -2.82 17.77
C ASP A 166 37.82 -4.32 17.67
N GLY A 167 37.69 -5.02 18.81
CA GLY A 167 37.33 -6.45 18.84
C GLY A 167 35.86 -6.71 18.47
N SER A 168 34.95 -5.87 18.94
CA SER A 168 33.51 -5.96 18.65
C SER A 168 33.20 -5.58 17.20
N ARG A 169 33.95 -4.63 16.62
CA ARG A 169 33.83 -4.19 15.23
C ARG A 169 34.13 -5.32 14.26
N GLN A 170 35.15 -6.14 14.55
CA GLN A 170 35.44 -7.34 13.75
C GLN A 170 34.34 -8.40 13.86
N LEU A 171 33.74 -8.58 15.05
CA LEU A 171 32.64 -9.52 15.24
C LEU A 171 31.36 -9.03 14.55
N MET A 172 31.05 -7.74 14.66
CA MET A 172 29.96 -7.08 13.95
C MET A 172 30.15 -7.17 12.43
N GLY A 173 31.35 -6.87 11.92
CA GLY A 173 31.68 -7.02 10.50
C GLY A 173 31.47 -8.45 10.00
N ARG A 174 31.81 -9.47 10.81
CA ARG A 174 31.50 -10.88 10.49
C ARG A 174 30.00 -11.17 10.48
N MET A 175 29.24 -10.65 11.45
CA MET A 175 27.79 -10.84 11.50
C MET A 175 27.05 -10.18 10.31
N LEU A 176 27.63 -9.11 9.77
CA LEU A 176 27.13 -8.37 8.61
C LEU A 176 27.77 -8.82 7.29
N HIS A 177 28.64 -9.83 7.31
CA HIS A 177 29.38 -10.32 6.14
C HIS A 177 30.18 -9.23 5.38
N GLY A 178 30.60 -8.18 6.08
CA GLY A 178 31.31 -7.03 5.48
C GLY A 178 30.42 -6.12 4.63
N ASP A 179 29.09 -6.25 4.70
CA ASP A 179 28.14 -5.39 3.99
C ASP A 179 28.08 -4.00 4.65
N GLU A 180 28.65 -3.00 3.97
CA GLU A 180 28.73 -1.62 4.43
C GLU A 180 27.36 -0.94 4.51
N ASP A 181 26.41 -1.31 3.64
CA ASP A 181 25.04 -0.80 3.70
C ASP A 181 24.29 -1.35 4.89
N LEU A 182 24.43 -2.64 5.18
CA LEU A 182 23.88 -3.20 6.42
C LEU A 182 24.52 -2.55 7.64
N ARG A 183 25.82 -2.26 7.61
CA ARG A 183 26.49 -1.55 8.70
C ARG A 183 25.92 -0.15 8.92
N ARG A 184 25.71 0.61 7.84
CA ARG A 184 25.03 1.92 7.89
C ARG A 184 23.62 1.79 8.46
N GLN A 185 22.80 0.87 7.95
CA GLN A 185 21.43 0.67 8.44
C GLN A 185 21.36 0.27 9.92
N VAL A 186 22.34 -0.49 10.42
CA VAL A 186 22.45 -0.82 11.86
C VAL A 186 22.69 0.45 12.69
N LEU A 187 23.54 1.37 12.21
CA LEU A 187 23.79 2.65 12.87
C LEU A 187 22.57 3.59 12.79
N ASP A 188 21.87 3.59 11.66
CA ASP A 188 20.61 4.31 11.50
C ASP A 188 19.56 3.81 12.52
N ILE A 189 19.45 2.49 12.71
CA ILE A 189 18.59 1.89 13.74
C ILE A 189 19.00 2.34 15.14
N ALA A 190 20.29 2.39 15.46
CA ALA A 190 20.74 2.89 16.75
C ALA A 190 20.26 4.33 16.99
N ALA A 191 20.30 5.19 15.97
CA ALA A 191 19.80 6.55 16.06
C ALA A 191 18.27 6.62 16.32
N PHE A 192 17.46 5.77 15.66
CA PHE A 192 16.03 5.67 15.97
C PHE A 192 15.76 5.19 17.39
N LEU A 193 16.54 4.22 17.88
CA LEU A 193 16.38 3.65 19.22
C LEU A 193 16.70 4.67 20.33
N GLU A 194 17.65 5.57 20.12
CA GLU A 194 17.97 6.65 21.07
C GLU A 194 16.77 7.57 21.32
N ILE A 195 16.09 7.97 20.24
CA ILE A 195 14.89 8.81 20.31
C ILE A 195 13.60 8.00 20.40
N GLY A 196 13.68 6.69 20.69
CA GLY A 196 12.53 5.77 20.66
C GLY A 196 11.30 6.25 21.44
N PRO A 197 11.42 6.74 22.69
CA PRO A 197 10.28 7.27 23.43
C PRO A 197 9.63 8.50 22.78
N THR A 198 10.43 9.39 22.19
CA THR A 198 9.95 10.58 21.48
C THR A 198 9.23 10.19 20.20
N VAL A 199 9.80 9.26 19.44
CA VAL A 199 9.20 8.74 18.20
C VAL A 199 7.86 8.07 18.48
N GLU A 200 7.78 7.21 19.49
CA GLU A 200 6.54 6.50 19.81
C GLU A 200 5.42 7.41 20.32
N ALA A 201 5.77 8.48 21.06
CA ALA A 201 4.80 9.51 21.44
C ALA A 201 4.30 10.27 20.20
N LEU A 202 5.21 10.70 19.32
CA LEU A 202 4.86 11.41 18.08
C LEU A 202 3.94 10.57 17.18
N LYS A 203 4.16 9.25 17.10
CA LYS A 203 3.30 8.37 16.31
C LYS A 203 1.85 8.31 16.81
N ASP A 204 1.63 8.44 18.11
CA ASP A 204 0.26 8.50 18.67
C ASP A 204 -0.44 9.76 18.20
N ASP A 205 0.26 10.90 18.23
CA ASP A 205 -0.26 12.19 17.80
C ASP A 205 -0.45 12.27 16.27
N LEU A 206 0.32 11.47 15.51
CA LEU A 206 0.21 11.32 14.05
C LEU A 206 -0.57 10.06 13.64
N SER A 207 -1.56 9.64 14.43
CA SER A 207 -2.44 8.53 14.11
C SER A 207 -3.82 9.02 13.64
N PRO A 208 -4.45 8.34 12.66
CA PRO A 208 -4.03 7.10 12.00
C PRO A 208 -3.04 7.30 10.84
N LYS A 209 -2.28 6.25 10.49
CA LYS A 209 -1.44 6.20 9.28
C LYS A 209 -2.26 5.64 8.10
N PRO A 210 -2.24 6.27 6.90
CA PRO A 210 -1.54 7.50 6.56
C PRO A 210 -2.29 8.75 7.00
N LEU A 211 -1.56 9.78 7.48
CA LEU A 211 -2.10 11.10 7.75
C LEU A 211 -2.39 11.80 6.41
N SER A 212 -3.68 12.09 6.16
CA SER A 212 -4.12 12.62 4.86
C SER A 212 -3.67 14.05 4.61
N ARG A 213 -3.57 14.87 5.66
CA ARG A 213 -3.19 16.28 5.58
C ARG A 213 -2.43 16.69 6.83
N LEU A 214 -1.42 17.53 6.65
CA LEU A 214 -0.71 18.18 7.74
C LEU A 214 -1.46 19.45 8.19
N GLU A 215 -1.81 19.52 9.47
CA GLU A 215 -2.54 20.64 10.08
C GLU A 215 -1.64 21.33 11.12
N ASP A 216 -1.97 22.56 11.51
CA ASP A 216 -1.18 23.34 12.48
C ASP A 216 -0.95 22.61 13.81
N THR A 217 -1.94 21.81 14.24
CA THR A 217 -1.83 20.95 15.43
C THR A 217 -0.75 19.88 15.25
N HIS A 218 -0.71 19.22 14.09
CA HIS A 218 0.33 18.25 13.74
C HIS A 218 1.71 18.91 13.65
N VAL A 219 1.80 20.09 13.03
CA VAL A 219 3.04 20.87 12.93
C VAL A 219 3.59 21.21 14.32
N ALA A 220 2.74 21.68 15.23
CA ALA A 220 3.13 22.00 16.60
C ALA A 220 3.68 20.78 17.37
N VAL A 221 3.08 19.61 17.19
CA VAL A 221 3.58 18.38 17.83
C VAL A 221 4.90 17.92 17.20
N ILE A 222 5.05 18.01 15.87
CA ILE A 222 6.31 17.72 15.18
C ILE A 222 7.42 18.64 15.67
N GLU A 223 7.14 19.93 15.83
CA GLU A 223 8.08 20.92 16.37
C GLU A 223 8.54 20.53 17.79
N GLN A 224 7.59 20.24 18.68
CA GLN A 224 7.90 19.83 20.05
C GLN A 224 8.75 18.56 20.10
N ALA A 225 8.43 17.58 19.26
CA ALA A 225 9.19 16.34 19.15
C ALA A 225 10.59 16.58 18.57
N ALA A 226 10.72 17.44 17.56
CA ALA A 226 12.00 17.82 16.95
C ALA A 226 12.89 18.54 17.96
N GLN A 227 12.35 19.48 18.74
CA GLN A 227 13.08 20.13 19.83
C GLN A 227 13.53 19.13 20.90
N ALA A 228 12.68 18.15 21.24
CA ALA A 228 13.02 17.10 22.20
C ALA A 228 14.15 16.18 21.67
N ALA A 229 14.11 15.79 20.40
CA ALA A 229 15.18 15.04 19.75
C ALA A 229 16.49 15.84 19.68
N ALA A 230 16.43 17.11 19.28
CA ALA A 230 17.58 18.01 19.18
C ALA A 230 18.28 18.24 20.53
N ARG A 231 17.57 18.13 21.66
CA ARG A 231 18.17 18.21 23.00
C ARG A 231 19.09 17.01 23.29
N GLN A 232 18.79 15.84 22.72
CA GLN A 232 19.61 14.64 22.85
C GLN A 232 20.80 14.70 21.89
N ALA A 233 20.52 14.81 20.59
CA ALA A 233 21.52 15.06 19.55
C ALA A 233 20.87 15.81 18.38
N PRO A 234 21.50 16.87 17.84
CA PRO A 234 20.97 17.61 16.69
C PRO A 234 20.67 16.71 15.47
N SER A 235 21.55 15.75 15.19
CA SER A 235 21.40 14.81 14.07
C SER A 235 20.21 13.85 14.24
N SER A 236 19.67 13.67 15.44
CA SER A 236 18.49 12.83 15.68
C SER A 236 17.21 13.41 15.07
N VAL A 237 17.17 14.73 14.82
CA VAL A 237 16.00 15.39 14.20
C VAL A 237 15.72 14.82 12.81
N TYR A 238 16.76 14.50 12.03
CA TYR A 238 16.59 13.87 10.72
C TYR A 238 15.81 12.56 10.83
N TYR A 239 16.20 11.67 11.74
CA TYR A 239 15.53 10.37 11.95
C TYR A 239 14.08 10.53 12.42
N LEU A 240 13.80 11.51 13.28
CA LEU A 240 12.42 11.83 13.66
C LEU A 240 11.58 12.21 12.43
N LEU A 241 12.12 13.08 11.57
CA LEU A 241 11.43 13.56 10.38
C LEU A 241 11.25 12.46 9.32
N LEU A 242 12.12 11.45 9.27
CA LEU A 242 11.90 10.25 8.46
C LEU A 242 10.65 9.49 8.91
N VAL A 243 10.42 9.37 10.23
CA VAL A 243 9.18 8.76 10.75
C VAL A 243 7.99 9.61 10.33
N VAL A 244 8.05 10.93 10.49
CA VAL A 244 6.97 11.83 10.06
C VAL A 244 6.65 11.62 8.58
N ALA A 245 7.65 11.73 7.71
CA ALA A 245 7.49 11.58 6.26
C ALA A 245 6.86 10.22 5.89
N SER A 246 7.25 9.14 6.57
CA SER A 246 6.71 7.79 6.33
C SER A 246 5.26 7.60 6.80
N ARG A 247 4.70 8.53 7.57
CA ARG A 247 3.32 8.51 8.05
C ARG A 247 2.40 9.42 7.25
N LEU A 248 2.94 10.36 6.47
CA LEU A 248 2.15 11.24 5.61
C LEU A 248 1.69 10.52 4.33
N ALA A 249 0.46 10.79 3.89
CA ALA A 249 0.00 10.40 2.56
C ALA A 249 0.86 11.07 1.46
N THR A 250 1.20 12.33 1.71
CA THR A 250 2.01 13.21 0.85
C THR A 250 3.26 13.68 1.62
N PRO A 251 4.40 12.98 1.51
CA PRO A 251 5.63 13.38 2.20
C PRO A 251 6.14 14.78 1.83
N ALA A 252 5.78 15.31 0.66
CA ALA A 252 6.14 16.65 0.21
C ALA A 252 5.54 17.75 1.12
N ASP A 253 4.41 17.49 1.79
CA ASP A 253 3.79 18.44 2.72
C ASP A 253 4.71 18.75 3.91
N LEU A 254 5.62 17.84 4.27
CA LEU A 254 6.59 18.11 5.32
C LEU A 254 7.57 19.22 4.91
N LEU A 255 7.93 19.29 3.62
CA LEU A 255 8.91 20.27 3.12
C LEU A 255 8.36 21.69 3.15
N THR A 256 7.04 21.87 3.03
CA THR A 256 6.40 23.20 3.04
C THR A 256 6.47 23.85 4.42
N VAL A 257 6.40 23.05 5.49
CA VAL A 257 6.44 23.53 6.87
C VAL A 257 7.85 23.51 7.47
N LEU A 258 8.78 22.76 6.87
CA LEU A 258 10.11 22.52 7.46
C LEU A 258 10.93 23.80 7.66
N ASN A 259 10.70 24.83 6.86
CA ASN A 259 11.37 26.13 7.01
C ASN A 259 10.87 26.91 8.23
N ASP A 260 9.60 26.74 8.61
CA ASP A 260 8.93 27.50 9.66
C ASP A 260 9.02 26.83 11.03
N ILE A 261 9.26 25.52 11.07
CA ILE A 261 9.40 24.74 12.30
C ILE A 261 10.72 25.10 13.02
N ASP A 262 10.64 25.37 14.34
CA ASP A 262 11.84 25.49 15.16
C ASP A 262 12.43 24.12 15.53
N LEU A 263 13.49 23.73 14.81
CA LEU A 263 14.26 22.51 15.07
C LEU A 263 15.19 22.62 16.30
N GLY A 264 15.10 23.70 17.08
CA GLY A 264 15.88 23.92 18.29
C GLY A 264 17.39 23.93 18.01
N LYS A 265 18.15 23.07 18.70
CA LYS A 265 19.61 22.97 18.52
C LYS A 265 20.02 22.51 17.11
N ALA A 266 19.11 21.86 16.37
CA ALA A 266 19.36 21.39 15.00
C ALA A 266 19.10 22.46 13.94
N ARG A 267 18.73 23.69 14.31
CA ARG A 267 18.51 24.80 13.35
C ARG A 267 19.68 25.05 12.41
N ARG A 268 20.92 24.79 12.87
CA ARG A 268 22.13 24.91 12.02
C ARG A 268 22.24 23.81 10.97
N GLU A 269 21.64 22.65 11.23
CA GLU A 269 21.63 21.48 10.33
C GLU A 269 20.40 21.48 9.39
N GLN A 270 19.47 22.43 9.58
CA GLN A 270 18.23 22.54 8.81
C GLN A 270 18.46 22.48 7.28
N PRO A 271 19.44 23.17 6.68
CA PRO A 271 19.67 23.07 5.23
C PRO A 271 20.06 21.66 4.78
N VAL A 272 20.84 20.93 5.58
CA VAL A 272 21.27 19.56 5.28
C VAL A 272 20.09 18.60 5.42
N ILE A 273 19.33 18.72 6.52
CA ILE A 273 18.12 17.93 6.78
C ILE A 273 17.11 18.14 5.64
N PHE A 274 16.91 19.38 5.23
CA PHE A 274 16.03 19.75 4.14
C PHE A 274 16.47 19.11 2.82
N ALA A 275 17.75 19.20 2.45
CA ALA A 275 18.28 18.56 1.24
C ALA A 275 18.11 17.02 1.27
N GLN A 276 18.35 16.38 2.41
CA GLN A 276 18.18 14.92 2.57
C GLN A 276 16.71 14.50 2.45
N LEU A 277 15.79 15.19 3.11
CA LEU A 277 14.36 14.91 3.01
C LEU A 277 13.83 15.16 1.60
N SER A 278 14.32 16.21 0.93
CA SER A 278 14.01 16.51 -0.46
C SER A 278 14.40 15.37 -1.39
N GLY A 279 15.63 14.87 -1.26
CA GLY A 279 16.10 13.71 -2.00
C GLY A 279 15.23 12.46 -1.76
N LEU A 280 14.81 12.23 -0.50
CA LEU A 280 13.90 11.15 -0.15
C LEU A 280 12.53 11.29 -0.81
N VAL A 281 11.93 12.49 -0.80
CA VAL A 281 10.63 12.76 -1.42
C VAL A 281 10.72 12.49 -2.93
N VAL A 282 11.76 12.99 -3.60
CA VAL A 282 11.97 12.73 -5.04
C VAL A 282 12.12 11.23 -5.32
N THR A 283 12.93 10.52 -4.55
CA THR A 283 13.06 9.05 -4.70
C THR A 283 11.74 8.32 -4.43
N ASN A 284 10.93 8.78 -3.47
CA ASN A 284 9.61 8.20 -3.22
C ASN A 284 8.66 8.44 -4.40
N LEU A 285 8.71 9.61 -5.03
CA LEU A 285 7.91 9.92 -6.22
C LEU A 285 8.32 9.04 -7.39
N GLU A 286 9.62 8.89 -7.65
CA GLU A 286 10.15 8.02 -8.70
C GLU A 286 9.74 6.57 -8.52
N GLU A 287 9.85 6.04 -7.31
CA GLU A 287 9.42 4.67 -7.01
C GLU A 287 7.91 4.48 -7.13
N ARG A 288 7.11 5.48 -6.71
CA ARG A 288 5.66 5.43 -6.89
C ARG A 288 5.34 5.38 -8.38
N THR A 289 5.99 6.18 -9.22
CA THR A 289 5.79 6.14 -10.68
C THR A 289 6.30 4.84 -11.31
N ALA A 290 7.45 4.32 -10.89
CA ALA A 290 7.98 3.07 -11.42
C ALA A 290 7.07 1.86 -11.13
N ARG A 291 6.29 1.89 -10.05
CA ARG A 291 5.27 0.88 -9.76
C ARG A 291 4.05 0.97 -10.70
N LEU A 292 3.78 2.14 -11.26
CA LEU A 292 2.66 2.37 -12.18
C LEU A 292 2.99 1.90 -13.60
N ASP A 293 4.27 1.91 -13.98
CA ASP A 293 4.78 1.34 -15.23
C ASP A 293 4.88 -0.21 -15.21
N GLY A 294 4.56 -0.85 -14.08
CA GLY A 294 4.63 -2.30 -13.92
C GLY A 294 3.49 -3.05 -14.64
N ASP A 295 3.73 -4.33 -14.97
CA ASP A 295 2.83 -5.22 -15.71
C ASP A 295 1.37 -5.18 -15.17
N PRO A 296 0.33 -5.11 -16.03
CA PRO A 296 -1.08 -5.16 -15.62
C PRO A 296 -1.37 -6.52 -14.96
N GLY A 297 -1.40 -6.52 -13.63
CA GLY A 297 -1.46 -7.73 -12.79
C GLY A 297 -0.62 -7.64 -11.51
N SER A 298 0.26 -6.63 -11.40
CA SER A 298 0.95 -6.33 -10.14
C SER A 298 -0.02 -5.74 -9.09
N ALA A 299 0.27 -5.91 -7.80
CA ALA A 299 -0.51 -5.39 -6.67
C ALA A 299 -0.53 -3.84 -6.55
N GLY A 300 -0.15 -3.13 -7.61
CA GLY A 300 -0.21 -1.67 -7.75
C GLY A 300 -0.65 -1.22 -9.15
N ALA A 301 -1.15 -2.13 -10.00
CA ALA A 301 -1.73 -1.78 -11.29
C ALA A 301 -2.96 -0.89 -11.08
N VAL A 302 -3.08 0.15 -11.91
CA VAL A 302 -4.25 1.02 -11.96
C VAL A 302 -5.46 0.18 -12.34
N ALA A 303 -6.42 0.05 -11.43
CA ALA A 303 -7.58 -0.82 -11.61
C ALA A 303 -8.67 -0.16 -12.46
N SER A 304 -8.74 1.17 -12.46
CA SER A 304 -9.75 1.95 -13.20
C SER A 304 -9.22 3.32 -13.66
N PRO A 305 -9.83 3.96 -14.67
CA PRO A 305 -9.51 5.33 -15.07
C PRO A 305 -9.66 6.36 -13.92
N GLU A 306 -10.63 6.16 -13.02
CA GLU A 306 -10.81 6.99 -11.81
C GLU A 306 -9.64 6.85 -10.82
N ASP A 307 -9.15 5.63 -10.61
CA ASP A 307 -7.94 5.42 -9.80
C ASP A 307 -6.72 6.07 -10.45
N ALA A 308 -6.62 5.98 -11.79
CA ALA A 308 -5.54 6.59 -12.55
C ALA A 308 -5.46 8.10 -12.32
N ILE A 309 -6.61 8.78 -12.42
CA ILE A 309 -6.66 10.24 -12.27
C ILE A 309 -6.44 10.66 -10.82
N ALA A 310 -6.99 9.93 -9.84
CA ALA A 310 -6.78 10.21 -8.43
C ALA A 310 -5.30 10.05 -8.02
N ILE A 311 -4.61 9.05 -8.58
CA ILE A 311 -3.17 8.87 -8.40
C ILE A 311 -2.40 10.02 -9.07
N ALA A 312 -2.76 10.37 -10.31
CA ALA A 312 -2.11 11.45 -11.06
C ALA A 312 -2.21 12.80 -10.34
N GLU A 313 -3.40 13.19 -9.85
CA GLU A 313 -3.61 14.41 -9.10
C GLU A 313 -2.71 14.49 -7.87
N ARG A 314 -2.62 13.40 -7.09
CA ARG A 314 -1.77 13.34 -5.90
C ARG A 314 -0.29 13.44 -6.25
N LEU A 315 0.15 12.78 -7.31
CA LEU A 315 1.55 12.82 -7.76
C LEU A 315 1.92 14.19 -8.30
N VAL A 316 1.08 14.80 -9.15
CA VAL A 316 1.30 16.16 -9.68
C VAL A 316 1.37 17.17 -8.54
N ALA A 317 0.42 17.14 -7.60
CA ALA A 317 0.45 18.02 -6.43
C ALA A 317 1.74 17.84 -5.60
N SER A 318 2.20 16.60 -5.44
CA SER A 318 3.45 16.31 -4.73
C SER A 318 4.69 16.82 -5.48
N VAL A 319 4.71 16.67 -6.81
CA VAL A 319 5.79 17.18 -7.66
C VAL A 319 5.81 18.71 -7.61
N ASP A 320 4.68 19.38 -7.77
CA ASP A 320 4.61 20.84 -7.77
C ASP A 320 5.03 21.42 -6.43
N THR A 321 4.58 20.80 -5.33
CA THR A 321 5.04 21.14 -3.98
C THR A 321 6.55 20.98 -3.85
N THR A 322 7.10 19.87 -4.33
CA THR A 322 8.55 19.61 -4.27
C THR A 322 9.32 20.56 -5.18
N THR A 323 8.82 20.89 -6.38
CA THR A 323 9.44 21.84 -7.31
C THR A 323 9.50 23.25 -6.71
N ALA A 324 8.40 23.75 -6.14
CA ALA A 324 8.34 25.06 -5.51
C ALA A 324 9.37 25.19 -4.37
N VAL A 325 9.53 24.11 -3.60
CA VAL A 325 10.51 23.99 -2.51
C VAL A 325 11.95 23.89 -3.07
N MET A 326 12.17 23.10 -4.13
CA MET A 326 13.51 22.90 -4.73
C MET A 326 14.02 24.12 -5.48
N ASP A 327 13.15 24.95 -6.04
CA ASP A 327 13.57 26.15 -6.77
C ASP A 327 14.33 27.13 -5.87
N VAL A 328 14.12 27.08 -4.55
CA VAL A 328 14.91 27.81 -3.55
C VAL A 328 16.35 27.29 -3.46
N LEU A 329 16.58 25.98 -3.64
CA LEU A 329 17.91 25.37 -3.59
C LEU A 329 18.70 25.48 -4.90
N ALA A 330 18.02 25.82 -6.01
CA ALA A 330 18.60 25.97 -7.35
C ALA A 330 19.39 24.75 -7.88
N GLU A 331 19.06 23.54 -7.42
CA GLU A 331 19.74 22.31 -7.86
C GLU A 331 19.12 21.74 -9.16
N PRO A 332 19.88 21.64 -10.27
CA PRO A 332 19.34 21.22 -11.57
C PRO A 332 18.96 19.72 -11.61
N ILE A 333 19.67 18.87 -10.86
CA ILE A 333 19.46 17.41 -10.85
C ILE A 333 18.03 17.06 -10.41
N TYR A 334 17.48 17.76 -9.41
CA TYR A 334 16.12 17.50 -8.96
C TYR A 334 15.07 17.94 -9.97
N ARG A 335 15.33 18.99 -10.76
CA ARG A 335 14.38 19.42 -11.81
C ARG A 335 14.25 18.36 -12.90
N GLU A 336 15.36 17.78 -13.34
CA GLU A 336 15.35 16.71 -14.34
C GLU A 336 14.60 15.47 -13.81
N ARG A 337 14.87 15.07 -12.56
CA ARG A 337 14.17 13.95 -11.91
C ARG A 337 12.67 14.19 -11.77
N LEU A 338 12.26 15.36 -11.30
CA LEU A 338 10.83 15.72 -11.19
C LEU A 338 10.14 15.84 -12.55
N ALA A 339 10.85 16.28 -13.59
CA ALA A 339 10.35 16.26 -14.97
C ALA A 339 10.13 14.84 -15.49
N ALA A 340 11.04 13.90 -15.15
CA ALA A 340 10.86 12.48 -15.48
C ALA A 340 9.63 11.88 -14.78
N VAL A 341 9.39 12.23 -13.51
CA VAL A 341 8.17 11.84 -12.78
C VAL A 341 6.92 12.39 -13.49
N LYS A 342 6.90 13.67 -13.89
CA LYS A 342 5.78 14.26 -14.66
C LYS A 342 5.56 13.55 -15.99
N ALA A 343 6.63 13.19 -16.70
CA ALA A 343 6.55 12.45 -17.95
C ALA A 343 5.94 11.04 -17.75
N ALA A 344 6.32 10.34 -16.68
CA ALA A 344 5.74 9.03 -16.33
C ALA A 344 4.23 9.15 -16.00
N VAL A 345 3.85 10.14 -15.18
CA VAL A 345 2.43 10.39 -14.86
C VAL A 345 1.63 10.73 -16.12
N ARG A 346 2.19 11.53 -17.03
CA ARG A 346 1.57 11.84 -18.33
C ARG A 346 1.33 10.57 -19.15
N THR A 347 2.32 9.69 -19.25
CA THR A 347 2.19 8.41 -19.97
C THR A 347 1.09 7.55 -19.36
N MET A 348 1.05 7.44 -18.03
CA MET A 348 0.01 6.69 -17.32
C MET A 348 -1.39 7.23 -17.59
N VAL A 349 -1.60 8.55 -17.46
CA VAL A 349 -2.91 9.19 -17.72
C VAL A 349 -3.33 9.01 -19.18
N THR A 350 -2.39 9.16 -20.11
CA THR A 350 -2.67 8.97 -21.54
C THR A 350 -3.14 7.54 -21.81
N GLY A 351 -2.38 6.53 -21.36
CA GLY A 351 -2.69 5.13 -21.62
C GLY A 351 -3.91 4.59 -20.88
N ASN A 352 -4.19 5.06 -19.66
CA ASN A 352 -5.27 4.50 -18.83
C ASN A 352 -6.58 5.30 -18.90
N VAL A 353 -6.54 6.59 -19.29
CA VAL A 353 -7.73 7.44 -19.35
C VAL A 353 -8.05 7.86 -20.79
N LEU A 354 -7.09 8.44 -21.52
CA LEU A 354 -7.36 9.01 -22.85
C LEU A 354 -7.49 7.91 -23.91
N ASP A 355 -6.52 7.01 -24.01
CA ASP A 355 -6.49 5.97 -25.04
C ASP A 355 -7.64 4.96 -24.87
N THR A 356 -8.09 4.76 -23.64
CA THR A 356 -9.19 3.86 -23.27
C THR A 356 -10.57 4.53 -23.32
N ALA A 357 -10.65 5.87 -23.40
CA ALA A 357 -11.91 6.62 -23.33
C ALA A 357 -12.96 6.16 -24.34
N SER A 358 -12.55 5.90 -25.59
CA SER A 358 -13.46 5.41 -26.62
C SER A 358 -14.08 4.06 -26.25
N ALA A 359 -13.26 3.13 -25.76
CA ALA A 359 -13.72 1.81 -25.37
C ALA A 359 -14.57 1.85 -24.09
N GLY A 360 -14.23 2.70 -23.11
CA GLY A 360 -14.95 2.78 -21.84
C GLY A 360 -16.25 3.58 -21.91
N ILE A 361 -16.30 4.67 -22.70
CA ILE A 361 -17.46 5.58 -22.73
C ILE A 361 -18.44 5.18 -23.84
N LEU A 362 -17.95 4.96 -25.07
CA LEU A 362 -18.85 4.79 -26.20
C LEU A 362 -19.52 3.41 -26.21
N THR A 363 -18.88 2.37 -25.68
CA THR A 363 -19.42 0.99 -25.74
C THR A 363 -20.61 0.76 -24.83
N ALA A 364 -20.80 1.59 -23.79
CA ALA A 364 -21.95 1.51 -22.89
C ALA A 364 -23.29 1.81 -23.58
N ILE A 365 -23.26 2.60 -24.65
CA ILE A 365 -24.44 2.85 -25.48
C ILE A 365 -24.37 1.89 -26.67
N ALA A 366 -25.27 0.91 -26.75
CA ALA A 366 -25.27 -0.05 -27.85
C ALA A 366 -25.29 0.64 -29.21
N ALA A 367 -24.39 0.25 -30.11
CA ALA A 367 -24.44 0.72 -31.49
C ALA A 367 -25.70 0.15 -32.16
N PRO A 368 -26.45 0.95 -32.94
CA PRO A 368 -27.55 0.41 -33.74
C PRO A 368 -26.99 -0.59 -34.76
N ALA A 369 -27.59 -1.77 -34.88
CA ALA A 369 -27.18 -2.76 -35.88
C ALA A 369 -27.51 -2.26 -37.30
N ASP A 370 -26.52 -2.25 -38.20
CA ASP A 370 -26.61 -1.74 -39.58
C ASP A 370 -27.27 -2.72 -40.58
N GLY A 371 -28.32 -3.43 -40.14
CA GLY A 371 -29.05 -4.38 -40.97
C GLY A 371 -30.38 -3.80 -41.50
N PRO A 372 -30.63 -3.75 -42.83
CA PRO A 372 -31.93 -3.33 -43.36
C PRO A 372 -33.10 -4.27 -43.01
N ASP A 373 -32.80 -5.51 -42.59
CA ASP A 373 -33.77 -6.53 -42.17
C ASP A 373 -33.76 -6.82 -40.66
N ASP A 374 -32.83 -6.25 -39.89
CA ASP A 374 -32.75 -6.54 -38.47
C ASP A 374 -33.49 -5.46 -37.68
N GLY A 375 -34.81 -5.67 -37.54
CA GLY A 375 -35.66 -5.02 -36.53
C GLY A 375 -35.27 -5.41 -35.11
N GLY A 376 -33.96 -5.48 -34.83
CA GLY A 376 -33.39 -5.92 -33.58
C GLY A 376 -33.89 -5.03 -32.46
N ARG A 377 -34.55 -5.67 -31.49
CA ARG A 377 -35.00 -5.04 -30.26
C ARG A 377 -33.87 -4.25 -29.61
N PRO A 378 -34.16 -3.09 -29.02
CA PRO A 378 -33.17 -2.35 -28.24
C PRO A 378 -32.60 -3.26 -27.15
N VAL A 379 -31.29 -3.17 -26.97
CA VAL A 379 -30.58 -3.94 -25.94
C VAL A 379 -30.78 -3.20 -24.61
N PRO A 380 -31.24 -3.87 -23.54
CA PRO A 380 -31.28 -3.28 -22.21
C PRO A 380 -29.91 -2.79 -21.78
N VAL A 381 -29.88 -1.65 -21.09
CA VAL A 381 -28.64 -1.10 -20.56
C VAL A 381 -28.15 -1.96 -19.40
N ASP A 382 -26.86 -2.29 -19.43
CA ASP A 382 -26.16 -2.90 -18.30
C ASP A 382 -25.73 -1.78 -17.35
N GLU A 383 -26.35 -1.73 -16.16
CA GLU A 383 -26.11 -0.67 -15.17
C GLU A 383 -24.65 -0.61 -14.70
N ASP A 384 -23.96 -1.76 -14.61
CA ASP A 384 -22.56 -1.82 -14.18
C ASP A 384 -21.65 -1.22 -15.26
N VAL A 385 -21.90 -1.56 -16.53
CA VAL A 385 -21.17 -1.00 -17.68
C VAL A 385 -21.42 0.50 -17.81
N GLN A 386 -22.67 0.93 -17.61
CA GLN A 386 -23.04 2.34 -17.66
C GLN A 386 -22.40 3.14 -16.52
N SER A 387 -22.40 2.62 -15.28
CA SER A 387 -21.71 3.24 -14.16
C SER A 387 -20.21 3.39 -14.45
N ALA A 388 -19.57 2.35 -14.98
CA ALA A 388 -18.16 2.39 -15.36
C ALA A 388 -17.88 3.43 -16.46
N ALA A 389 -18.77 3.59 -17.43
CA ALA A 389 -18.66 4.61 -18.48
C ALA A 389 -18.80 6.04 -17.93
N GLU A 390 -19.69 6.26 -16.96
CA GLU A 390 -19.79 7.55 -16.28
C GLU A 390 -18.54 7.86 -15.46
N ASP A 391 -18.02 6.89 -14.72
CA ASP A 391 -16.76 7.02 -13.98
C ASP A 391 -15.61 7.38 -14.93
N HIS A 392 -15.54 6.74 -16.12
CA HIS A 392 -14.56 7.09 -17.15
C HIS A 392 -14.76 8.51 -17.68
N ALA A 393 -15.99 8.92 -17.95
CA ALA A 393 -16.29 10.28 -18.41
C ALA A 393 -15.88 11.34 -17.37
N ARG A 394 -16.11 11.07 -16.08
CA ARG A 394 -15.66 11.94 -14.99
C ARG A 394 -14.13 11.97 -14.88
N ALA A 395 -13.46 10.83 -14.98
CA ALA A 395 -12.00 10.77 -15.00
C ALA A 395 -11.40 11.56 -16.17
N LEU A 396 -11.98 11.43 -17.37
CA LEU A 396 -11.56 12.16 -18.57
C LEU A 396 -11.70 13.68 -18.36
N ARG A 397 -12.81 14.14 -17.76
CA ARG A 397 -12.99 15.57 -17.44
C ARG A 397 -12.01 16.08 -16.41
N ARG A 398 -11.72 15.29 -15.37
CA ARG A 398 -10.74 15.66 -14.34
C ARG A 398 -9.33 15.87 -14.90
N CYS A 399 -9.00 15.28 -16.05
CA CYS A 399 -7.75 15.56 -16.75
C CYS A 399 -7.56 17.05 -17.12
N GLU A 400 -8.63 17.85 -17.23
CA GLU A 400 -8.54 19.29 -17.49
C GLU A 400 -7.73 20.01 -16.41
N GLY A 401 -7.90 19.62 -15.13
CA GLY A 401 -7.16 20.18 -14.01
C GLY A 401 -5.67 19.85 -14.01
N LEU A 402 -5.24 18.84 -14.79
CA LEU A 402 -3.85 18.43 -14.93
C LEU A 402 -3.23 18.81 -16.28
N ALA A 403 -4.01 19.39 -17.19
CA ALA A 403 -3.61 19.59 -18.58
C ALA A 403 -2.39 20.50 -18.72
N ASP A 404 -2.32 21.57 -17.93
CA ASP A 404 -1.16 22.48 -17.87
C ASP A 404 0.09 21.75 -17.35
N ALA A 405 -0.03 21.10 -16.19
CA ALA A 405 1.10 20.49 -15.49
C ALA A 405 1.73 19.32 -16.26
N LEU A 406 0.92 18.59 -17.04
CA LEU A 406 1.35 17.42 -17.81
C LEU A 406 1.52 17.68 -19.31
N GLY A 407 1.13 18.87 -19.80
CA GLY A 407 1.14 19.19 -21.23
C GLY A 407 0.16 18.33 -22.04
N LEU A 408 -1.07 18.14 -21.51
CA LEU A 408 -2.12 17.29 -22.09
C LEU A 408 -3.21 18.05 -22.84
N HIS A 409 -3.13 19.39 -22.97
CA HIS A 409 -4.18 20.21 -23.60
C HIS A 409 -4.67 19.68 -24.94
N GLN A 410 -3.77 19.49 -25.90
CA GLN A 410 -4.12 19.01 -27.23
C GLN A 410 -4.72 17.59 -27.22
N PRO A 411 -4.05 16.56 -26.67
CA PRO A 411 -4.59 15.20 -26.68
C PRO A 411 -5.89 15.05 -25.87
N LEU A 412 -6.09 15.85 -24.82
CA LEU A 412 -7.33 15.88 -24.06
C LEU A 412 -8.47 16.48 -24.89
N ASN A 413 -8.25 17.63 -25.51
CA ASN A 413 -9.25 18.28 -26.37
C ASN A 413 -9.65 17.37 -27.54
N ASP A 414 -8.69 16.73 -28.19
CA ASP A 414 -8.94 15.82 -29.30
C ASP A 414 -9.78 14.61 -28.83
N THR A 415 -9.47 14.05 -27.66
CA THR A 415 -10.24 12.94 -27.06
C THR A 415 -11.66 13.39 -26.70
N LEU A 416 -11.85 14.54 -26.04
CA LEU A 416 -13.16 15.08 -25.68
C LEU A 416 -14.04 15.33 -26.91
N MET A 417 -13.48 15.95 -27.96
CA MET A 417 -14.20 16.18 -29.22
C MET A 417 -14.58 14.86 -29.91
N SER A 418 -13.69 13.86 -29.88
CA SER A 418 -13.96 12.53 -30.41
C SER A 418 -15.12 11.86 -29.67
N MET A 419 -15.12 11.94 -28.33
CA MET A 419 -16.18 11.36 -27.50
C MET A 419 -17.51 12.11 -27.70
N GLU A 420 -17.52 13.44 -27.74
CA GLU A 420 -18.71 14.25 -28.07
C GLU A 420 -19.32 13.79 -29.40
N LYS A 421 -18.49 13.71 -30.46
CA LYS A 421 -18.95 13.29 -31.79
C LYS A 421 -19.49 11.86 -31.78
N GLY A 422 -18.82 10.94 -31.09
CA GLY A 422 -19.24 9.55 -30.98
C GLY A 422 -20.58 9.38 -30.26
N LEU A 423 -20.77 10.09 -29.14
CA LEU A 423 -22.00 10.11 -28.35
C LEU A 423 -23.16 10.69 -29.15
N LEU A 424 -22.96 11.84 -29.81
CA LEU A 424 -23.99 12.44 -30.67
C LEU A 424 -24.37 11.53 -31.82
N LEU A 425 -23.41 10.84 -32.44
CA LEU A 425 -23.70 9.89 -33.53
C LEU A 425 -24.58 8.73 -33.04
N ARG A 426 -24.25 8.12 -31.89
CA ARG A 426 -25.05 7.03 -31.31
C ARG A 426 -26.43 7.51 -30.87
N ALA A 427 -26.52 8.66 -30.19
CA ALA A 427 -27.78 9.23 -29.75
C ALA A 427 -28.71 9.58 -30.91
N ASN A 428 -28.20 10.22 -31.97
CA ASN A 428 -28.99 10.53 -33.17
C ASN A 428 -29.47 9.26 -33.89
N ALA A 429 -28.66 8.20 -33.90
CA ALA A 429 -29.06 6.93 -34.49
C ALA A 429 -30.15 6.22 -33.65
N LEU A 430 -30.13 6.35 -32.32
CA LEU A 430 -31.22 5.91 -31.44
C LEU A 430 -32.50 6.72 -31.70
N LEU A 431 -32.41 8.05 -31.75
CA LEU A 431 -33.53 8.94 -32.07
C LEU A 431 -34.19 8.61 -33.41
N ALA A 432 -33.39 8.36 -34.45
CA ALA A 432 -33.90 7.99 -35.77
C ALA A 432 -34.64 6.64 -35.79
N ARG A 433 -34.34 5.73 -34.85
CA ARG A 433 -35.00 4.43 -34.71
C ARG A 433 -36.24 4.48 -33.82
N TYR A 434 -36.30 5.41 -32.88
CA TYR A 434 -37.36 5.51 -31.87
C TYR A 434 -38.80 5.45 -32.45
N PRO A 435 -39.16 6.17 -33.54
CA PRO A 435 -40.52 6.11 -34.10
C PRO A 435 -40.96 4.70 -34.56
N ARG A 436 -40.00 3.81 -34.88
CA ARG A 436 -40.30 2.43 -35.27
C ARG A 436 -40.54 1.52 -34.06
N LEU A 437 -39.98 1.89 -32.91
CA LEU A 437 -40.06 1.15 -31.64
C LEU A 437 -41.26 1.59 -30.80
N ALA A 438 -41.73 2.83 -30.98
CA ALA A 438 -42.89 3.40 -30.28
C ALA A 438 -44.19 2.58 -30.39
N GLY A 439 -44.28 1.64 -31.34
CA GLY A 439 -45.41 0.70 -31.45
C GLY A 439 -45.40 -0.45 -30.43
N ASN A 440 -44.29 -0.67 -29.70
CA ASN A 440 -44.14 -1.68 -28.66
C ASN A 440 -43.62 -1.03 -27.36
N ALA A 441 -44.42 -1.07 -26.28
CA ALA A 441 -44.14 -0.37 -25.03
C ALA A 441 -42.77 -0.76 -24.42
N ASP A 442 -42.45 -2.05 -24.34
CA ASP A 442 -41.20 -2.53 -23.74
C ASP A 442 -39.96 -2.08 -24.54
N ASP A 443 -40.08 -2.04 -25.87
CA ASP A 443 -38.99 -1.59 -26.75
C ASP A 443 -38.86 -0.05 -26.73
N ALA A 444 -39.98 0.68 -26.61
CA ALA A 444 -39.98 2.14 -26.47
C ALA A 444 -39.32 2.59 -25.16
N GLU A 445 -39.69 1.97 -24.03
CA GLU A 445 -39.10 2.24 -22.72
C GLU A 445 -37.59 1.96 -22.72
N THR A 446 -37.18 0.81 -23.28
CA THR A 446 -35.76 0.46 -23.37
C THR A 446 -34.98 1.45 -24.24
N ALA A 447 -35.58 1.93 -25.33
CA ALA A 447 -34.96 2.94 -26.21
C ALA A 447 -34.86 4.32 -25.53
N GLU A 448 -35.86 4.73 -24.76
CA GLU A 448 -35.84 5.94 -23.94
C GLU A 448 -34.73 5.90 -22.90
N ILE A 449 -34.63 4.80 -22.14
CA ILE A 449 -33.58 4.60 -21.16
C ILE A 449 -32.19 4.75 -21.81
N ASN A 450 -31.97 4.10 -22.96
CA ASN A 450 -30.73 4.24 -23.73
C ASN A 450 -30.45 5.70 -24.16
N LEU A 451 -31.47 6.44 -24.58
CA LEU A 451 -31.36 7.84 -24.97
C LEU A 451 -30.98 8.75 -23.78
N PHE A 452 -31.59 8.53 -22.61
CA PHE A 452 -31.27 9.29 -21.40
C PHE A 452 -29.86 8.98 -20.86
N TYR A 453 -29.39 7.74 -20.97
CA TYR A 453 -28.00 7.42 -20.65
C TYR A 453 -27.00 8.02 -21.65
N ALA A 454 -27.33 8.06 -22.94
CA ALA A 454 -26.54 8.77 -23.93
C ALA A 454 -26.47 10.28 -23.66
N LEU A 455 -27.59 10.87 -23.27
CA LEU A 455 -27.68 12.26 -22.82
C LEU A 455 -26.80 12.51 -21.60
N ARG A 456 -26.84 11.61 -20.60
CA ARG A 456 -26.04 11.72 -19.38
C ARG A 456 -24.54 11.67 -19.66
N LEU A 457 -24.08 10.74 -20.49
CA LEU A 457 -22.67 10.68 -20.89
C LEU A 457 -22.25 11.91 -21.70
N LEU A 458 -23.13 12.43 -22.56
CA LEU A 458 -22.87 13.66 -23.31
C LEU A 458 -22.75 14.88 -22.38
N GLU A 459 -23.60 14.96 -21.35
CA GLU A 459 -23.51 16.01 -20.34
C GLU A 459 -22.16 15.97 -19.62
N LEU A 460 -21.71 14.78 -19.19
CA LEU A 460 -20.42 14.62 -18.52
C LEU A 460 -19.26 14.99 -19.45
N VAL A 461 -19.27 14.54 -20.71
CA VAL A 461 -18.15 14.71 -21.66
C VAL A 461 -18.14 16.06 -22.38
N ALA A 462 -19.29 16.67 -22.68
CA ALA A 462 -19.40 17.89 -23.49
C ALA A 462 -20.05 19.07 -22.75
N GLY A 463 -20.66 18.82 -21.59
CA GLY A 463 -21.28 19.84 -20.75
C GLY A 463 -22.76 20.09 -21.03
N PRO A 464 -23.44 20.87 -20.19
CA PRO A 464 -24.90 20.99 -20.18
C PRO A 464 -25.46 21.64 -21.46
N ALA A 465 -24.76 22.63 -22.03
CA ALA A 465 -25.24 23.34 -23.21
C ALA A 465 -25.39 22.44 -24.45
N LYS A 466 -24.55 21.41 -24.58
CA LYS A 466 -24.63 20.42 -25.67
C LYS A 466 -25.66 19.34 -25.36
N ALA A 467 -25.72 18.91 -24.10
CA ALA A 467 -26.75 17.99 -23.64
C ALA A 467 -28.17 18.55 -23.83
N ASP A 468 -28.40 19.83 -23.59
CA ASP A 468 -29.71 20.46 -23.75
C ASP A 468 -30.30 20.36 -25.16
N GLN A 469 -29.44 20.41 -26.19
CA GLN A 469 -29.88 20.24 -27.58
C GLN A 469 -30.40 18.83 -27.84
N LEU A 470 -29.69 17.82 -27.30
CA LEU A 470 -30.11 16.42 -27.39
C LEU A 470 -31.37 16.18 -26.54
N ARG A 471 -31.44 16.75 -25.33
CA ARG A 471 -32.61 16.68 -24.46
C ARG A 471 -33.86 17.17 -25.18
N ALA A 472 -33.80 18.36 -25.79
CA ALA A 472 -34.94 18.90 -26.55
C ALA A 472 -35.39 17.96 -27.68
N ALA A 473 -34.45 17.33 -28.39
CA ALA A 473 -34.76 16.36 -29.44
C ALA A 473 -35.36 15.05 -28.91
N ILE A 474 -34.93 14.58 -27.73
CA ILE A 474 -35.52 13.42 -27.05
C ILE A 474 -36.96 13.73 -26.67
N MET A 475 -37.22 14.84 -25.97
CA MET A 475 -38.57 15.22 -25.53
C MET A 475 -39.55 15.41 -26.69
N ASP A 476 -39.08 15.97 -27.83
CA ASP A 476 -39.89 16.12 -29.05
C ASP A 476 -40.23 14.76 -29.69
N ALA A 477 -39.30 13.81 -29.64
CA ALA A 477 -39.49 12.47 -30.19
C ALA A 477 -40.39 11.57 -29.32
N THR A 478 -40.32 11.69 -27.99
CA THR A 478 -41.09 10.88 -27.03
C THR A 478 -42.48 11.47 -26.72
N GLY A 479 -42.71 12.75 -27.00
CA GLY A 479 -44.01 13.40 -26.82
C GLY A 479 -44.31 13.93 -25.42
N GLU A 480 -43.32 14.01 -24.52
CA GLU A 480 -43.50 14.47 -23.13
C GLU A 480 -43.93 15.94 -22.99
N PHE A 481 -43.98 16.74 -24.07
CA PHE A 481 -44.57 18.10 -24.05
C PHE A 481 -46.10 18.11 -24.25
N ALA A 482 -46.74 16.99 -24.56
CA ALA A 482 -48.17 16.95 -24.89
C ALA A 482 -49.10 16.72 -23.68
N GLU A 483 -48.60 16.28 -22.52
CA GLU A 483 -49.47 15.85 -21.40
C GLU A 483 -49.70 16.90 -20.29
N GLU A 484 -48.99 18.04 -20.27
CA GLU A 484 -49.26 19.11 -19.27
C GLU A 484 -50.30 20.16 -19.72
N GLY A 485 -51.02 19.89 -20.81
CA GLY A 485 -51.88 20.87 -21.50
C GLY A 485 -53.35 20.52 -21.68
N GLU A 486 -53.90 19.49 -21.02
CA GLU A 486 -55.35 19.20 -21.01
C GLU A 486 -56.00 19.38 -19.63
#